data_AF-A0A6M0AR46-F1
#
_entry.id   AF-A0A6M0AR46-F1
#
_cell.length_a   1.000
_cell.length_b   1.000
_cell.length_c   1.000
_cell.angle_alpha   90.00
_cell.angle_beta   90.00
_cell.angle_gamma   90.00
#
_symmetry.space_group_name_H-M   'P 1'
#
loop_
_entity.id
_entity.type
_entity.pdbx_description
1 polymer ?
#
loop_
_entity_poly.entity_id
_entity_poly.type
_entity_poly.pdbx_seq_one_letter_code
_entity_poly.pdbx_strand_id
1 'polypeptide(L)'
;MFSSIVLDDGTAMILTLPNKEKHLHWIKASRKDFRNQIEKFRQGLIYGSVSITYDTTEAKTLYDLMILPFEDYLTSQSIETIVFIQDSFLR
;
A
#
# COMPACT_ATOMS: atom_id res chain seq x y z
N MET A 1 -2.66 8.42 9.01
CA MET A 1 -3.54 7.23 8.91
C MET A 1 -3.80 6.96 7.45
N PHE A 2 -3.47 5.76 6.97
CA PHE A 2 -3.86 5.29 5.65
C PHE A 2 -5.17 4.51 5.75
N SER A 3 -6.04 4.73 4.79
CA SER A 3 -7.24 3.92 4.57
C SER A 3 -7.37 3.57 3.10
N SER A 4 -7.97 2.43 2.81
CA SER A 4 -8.21 1.97 1.44
C SER A 4 -9.70 1.72 1.19
N ILE A 5 -10.15 2.00 -0.03
CA ILE A 5 -11.48 1.65 -0.54
C ILE A 5 -11.27 0.91 -1.85
N VAL A 6 -11.66 -0.36 -1.88
CA VAL A 6 -11.45 -1.24 -3.04
C VAL A 6 -12.73 -1.31 -3.86
N LEU A 7 -12.70 -0.80 -5.08
CA LEU A 7 -13.77 -0.94 -6.09
C LEU A 7 -13.35 -1.94 -7.17
N ASP A 8 -14.26 -2.25 -8.10
CA ASP A 8 -13.98 -3.23 -9.16
C ASP A 8 -12.95 -2.71 -10.19
N ASP A 9 -12.96 -1.41 -10.47
CA ASP A 9 -12.16 -0.72 -11.48
C ASP A 9 -10.93 0.01 -10.92
N GLY A 10 -10.76 0.03 -9.60
CA GLY A 10 -9.64 0.69 -8.96
C GLY A 10 -9.68 0.65 -7.44
N THR A 11 -8.63 1.16 -6.81
CA THR A 11 -8.56 1.30 -5.36
C THR A 11 -8.20 2.74 -5.00
N ALA A 12 -9.00 3.35 -4.13
CA ALA A 12 -8.68 4.63 -3.52
C ALA A 12 -7.80 4.40 -2.29
N MET A 13 -6.62 4.99 -2.28
CA MET A 13 -5.77 5.15 -1.11
C MET A 13 -6.00 6.54 -0.53
N ILE A 14 -6.28 6.63 0.76
CA ILE A 14 -6.56 7.90 1.44
C ILE A 14 -5.60 8.02 2.61
N LEU A 15 -4.74 9.04 2.58
CA LEU A 15 -3.94 9.48 3.72
C LEU A 15 -4.69 10.57 4.47
N THR A 16 -4.95 10.36 5.76
CA THR A 16 -5.38 11.41 6.69
C THR A 16 -4.23 11.77 7.62
N LEU A 17 -3.78 13.02 7.56
CA LEU A 17 -2.70 13.56 8.38
C LEU A 17 -3.21 14.02 9.75
N PRO A 18 -2.32 14.20 10.75
CA PRO A 18 -2.72 14.62 12.10
C PRO A 18 -3.43 15.99 12.14
N ASN A 19 -3.06 16.87 11.21
CA ASN A 19 -3.71 18.18 10.99
C ASN A 19 -5.12 18.07 10.35
N LYS A 20 -5.63 16.84 10.14
CA LYS A 20 -6.91 16.50 9.47
C LYS A 20 -6.92 16.72 7.96
N GLU A 21 -5.80 17.10 7.36
CA GLU A 21 -5.63 17.15 5.91
C GLU A 21 -5.76 15.75 5.31
N LYS A 22 -6.38 15.67 4.14
CA LYS A 22 -6.64 14.41 3.45
C LYS A 22 -6.08 14.44 2.04
N HIS A 23 -5.33 13.42 1.69
CA HIS A 23 -4.80 13.20 0.35
C HIS A 23 -5.35 11.90 -0.19
N LEU A 24 -5.73 11.91 -1.47
CA LEU A 24 -6.25 10.76 -2.17
C LEU A 24 -5.35 10.41 -3.35
N HIS A 25 -5.02 9.13 -3.46
CA HIS A 25 -4.36 8.57 -4.63
C HIS A 25 -5.22 7.43 -5.18
N TRP A 26 -5.43 7.42 -6.50
CA TRP A 26 -6.21 6.38 -7.16
C TRP A 26 -5.30 5.41 -7.88
N ILE A 27 -5.31 4.15 -7.42
CA ILE A 27 -4.59 3.06 -8.08
C ILE A 27 -5.46 2.55 -9.24
N LYS A 28 -5.03 2.83 -10.47
CA LYS A 28 -5.69 2.39 -11.72
C LYS A 28 -5.32 0.93 -12.05
N ALA A 29 -5.75 0.01 -11.21
CA ALA A 29 -5.63 -1.43 -11.45
C ALA A 29 -6.96 -2.10 -11.15
N SER A 30 -7.35 -3.08 -11.96
CA SER A 30 -8.56 -3.86 -11.68
C SER A 30 -8.43 -4.54 -10.32
N ARG A 31 -9.56 -4.74 -9.64
CA ARG A 31 -9.59 -5.45 -8.35
C ARG A 31 -8.86 -6.79 -8.38
N LYS A 32 -9.03 -7.53 -9.48
CA LYS A 32 -8.41 -8.84 -9.69
C LYS A 32 -6.89 -8.73 -9.83
N ASP A 33 -6.42 -7.80 -10.66
CA ASP A 33 -4.98 -7.64 -10.90
C ASP A 33 -4.26 -7.14 -9.65
N PHE A 34 -4.87 -6.18 -8.94
CA PHE A 34 -4.28 -5.69 -7.70
C PHE A 34 -4.26 -6.76 -6.61
N ARG A 35 -5.33 -7.55 -6.47
CA ARG A 35 -5.35 -8.71 -5.58
C ARG A 35 -4.23 -9.71 -5.91
N ASN A 36 -4.01 -9.98 -7.19
CA ASN A 36 -2.95 -10.89 -7.62
C ASN A 36 -1.55 -10.37 -7.27
N GLN A 37 -1.30 -9.06 -7.37
CA GLN A 37 -0.03 -8.45 -6.93
C GLN A 37 0.18 -8.59 -5.42
N ILE A 38 -0.86 -8.32 -4.63
CA ILE A 38 -0.82 -8.52 -3.16
C ILE A 38 -0.55 -9.99 -2.82
N GLU A 39 -1.16 -10.92 -3.53
CA GLU A 39 -0.93 -12.35 -3.29
C GLU A 39 0.49 -12.77 -3.63
N LYS A 40 1.06 -12.29 -4.76
CA LYS A 40 2.48 -12.54 -5.09
C LYS A 40 3.41 -12.01 -4.02
N PHE A 41 3.17 -10.81 -3.51
CA PHE A 41 3.94 -10.26 -2.39
C PHE A 41 3.82 -11.13 -1.13
N ARG A 42 2.62 -11.59 -0.77
CA ARG A 42 2.41 -12.51 0.37
C ARG A 42 3.17 -13.82 0.21
N GLN A 43 3.12 -14.42 -0.98
CA GLN A 43 3.89 -15.63 -1.28
C GLN A 43 5.40 -15.37 -1.23
N GLY A 44 5.86 -14.21 -1.73
CA GLY A 44 7.24 -13.76 -1.64
C GLY A 44 7.73 -13.64 -0.20
N LEU A 45 6.91 -13.13 0.72
CA LEU A 45 7.23 -13.08 2.15
C LEU A 45 7.35 -14.48 2.77
N ILE A 46 6.43 -15.40 2.43
CA ILE A 46 6.48 -16.78 2.91
C ILE A 46 7.77 -17.45 2.44
N TYR A 47 8.11 -17.32 1.16
CA TYR A 47 9.36 -17.85 0.61
C TYR A 47 10.60 -17.17 1.22
N GLY A 48 10.55 -15.86 1.39
CA GLY A 48 11.61 -15.06 2.03
C GLY A 48 11.91 -15.49 3.45
N SER A 49 10.91 -15.99 4.20
CA SER A 49 11.10 -16.46 5.57
C SER A 49 11.96 -17.72 5.67
N VAL A 50 12.12 -18.47 4.57
CA VAL A 50 12.91 -19.71 4.50
C VAL A 50 14.12 -19.61 3.57
N SER A 51 14.23 -18.53 2.78
CA SER A 51 15.33 -18.29 1.84
C SER A 51 16.44 -17.45 2.48
N ILE A 52 17.69 -17.70 2.09
CA ILE A 52 18.86 -16.91 2.50
C ILE A 52 18.86 -15.52 1.82
N THR A 53 18.15 -15.39 0.69
CA THR A 53 18.04 -14.13 -0.06
C THR A 53 16.58 -13.83 -0.35
N TYR A 54 16.07 -12.76 0.25
CA TYR A 54 14.71 -12.27 0.05
C TYR A 54 14.65 -11.32 -1.15
N ASP A 55 13.77 -11.61 -2.11
CA ASP A 55 13.49 -10.74 -3.25
C ASP A 55 12.50 -9.63 -2.84
N THR A 56 12.94 -8.38 -2.96
CA THR A 56 12.15 -7.20 -2.58
C THR A 56 11.35 -6.60 -3.74
N THR A 57 11.38 -7.19 -4.93
CA THR A 57 10.75 -6.63 -6.14
C THR A 57 9.25 -6.40 -5.98
N GLU A 58 8.52 -7.37 -5.44
CA GLU A 58 7.08 -7.25 -5.20
C GLU A 58 6.77 -6.22 -4.10
N ALA A 59 7.61 -6.15 -3.06
CA ALA A 59 7.49 -5.16 -1.99
C ALA A 59 7.65 -3.74 -2.53
N LYS A 60 8.68 -3.52 -3.36
CA LYS A 60 8.93 -2.23 -4.01
C LYS A 60 7.77 -1.82 -4.91
N THR A 61 7.24 -2.76 -5.70
CA THR A 61 6.10 -2.50 -6.58
C THR A 61 4.88 -2.00 -5.80
N LEU A 62 4.55 -2.65 -4.68
CA LEU A 62 3.45 -2.22 -3.83
C LEU A 62 3.72 -0.89 -3.12
N TYR A 63 4.96 -0.66 -2.68
CA TYR A 63 5.36 0.62 -2.09
C TYR A 63 5.18 1.77 -3.08
N ASP A 64 5.67 1.60 -4.31
CA ASP A 64 5.59 2.62 -5.37
C ASP A 64 4.13 2.94 -5.73
N LEU A 65 3.22 1.95 -5.65
CA LEU A 65 1.80 2.14 -5.94
C LEU A 65 1.00 2.74 -4.77
N MET A 66 1.29 2.31 -3.54
CA MET A 66 0.42 2.62 -2.40
C MET A 66 0.94 3.75 -1.52
N ILE A 67 2.26 3.92 -1.41
CA ILE A 67 2.90 4.75 -0.38
C ILE A 67 3.68 5.91 -1.01
N LEU A 68 4.46 5.64 -2.05
CA LEU A 68 5.28 6.65 -2.75
C LEU A 68 4.47 7.92 -3.15
N PRO A 69 3.21 7.84 -3.62
CA PRO A 69 2.41 9.03 -3.94
C PRO A 69 2.16 9.97 -2.75
N PHE A 70 2.48 9.55 -1.53
CA PHE A 70 2.26 10.30 -0.30
C PHE A 70 3.55 10.66 0.45
N GLU A 71 4.73 10.29 -0.08
CA GLU A 71 6.00 10.41 0.64
C GLU A 71 6.32 11.86 1.03
N ASP A 72 6.05 12.83 0.15
CA ASP A 72 6.25 14.25 0.42
C ASP A 72 5.40 14.75 1.60
N TYR A 73 4.15 14.27 1.70
CA TYR A 73 3.25 14.64 2.81
C TYR A 73 3.70 14.04 4.14
N LEU A 74 4.23 12.81 4.12
CA LEU A 74 4.75 12.15 5.32
C LEU A 74 6.05 12.81 5.81
N THR A 75 6.94 13.16 4.87
CA THR A 75 8.25 13.74 5.16
C THR A 75 8.12 15.18 5.67
N SER A 76 7.26 15.99 5.06
CA SER A 76 7.05 17.40 5.46
C SER A 76 6.48 17.56 6.88
N GLN A 77 5.78 16.55 7.40
CA GLN A 77 5.20 16.58 8.75
C GLN A 77 5.94 15.69 9.76
N SER A 78 7.13 15.17 9.40
CA SER A 78 7.93 14.27 10.25
C SER A 78 7.10 13.14 10.86
N ILE A 79 6.27 12.48 10.05
CA ILE A 79 5.37 11.42 10.52
C ILE A 79 6.18 10.15 10.84
N GLU A 80 6.31 9.84 12.13
CA GLU A 80 7.03 8.63 12.59
C GLU A 80 6.12 7.41 12.78
N THR A 81 4.81 7.63 12.94
CA THR A 81 3.84 6.55 13.17
C THR A 81 2.80 6.52 12.08
N ILE A 82 2.68 5.36 11.42
CA ILE A 82 1.72 5.12 10.36
C ILE A 82 0.74 4.05 10.83
N VAL A 83 -0.56 4.38 10.79
CA VAL A 83 -1.66 3.46 11.07
C VAL A 83 -2.37 3.12 9.77
N PHE A 84 -2.62 1.83 9.53
CA PHE A 84 -3.34 1.32 8.36
C PHE A 84 -4.72 0.80 8.76
N ILE A 85 -5.76 1.29 8.08
CA ILE A 85 -7.12 0.77 8.18
C ILE A 85 -7.53 0.27 6.80
N GLN A 86 -7.40 -1.03 6.58
CA GLN A 86 -7.53 -1.63 5.26
C GLN A 86 -8.90 -2.28 5.03
N ASP A 87 -9.36 -2.19 3.80
CA ASP A 87 -10.56 -2.87 3.31
C ASP A 87 -10.25 -4.14 2.50
N SER A 88 -11.21 -5.06 2.46
CA SER A 88 -11.19 -6.26 1.61
C SER A 88 -9.91 -7.10 1.73
N PHE A 89 -9.30 -7.47 0.60
CA PHE A 89 -8.11 -8.32 0.50
C PHE A 89 -6.80 -7.64 0.93
N LEU A 90 -6.87 -6.36 1.29
CA LEU A 90 -5.72 -5.64 1.85
C LEU A 90 -5.59 -5.86 3.36
N ARG A 91 -6.61 -6.41 4.03
CA ARG A 91 -6.51 -6.95 5.41
C ARG A 91 -5.68 -8.22 5.43
#